data_AF-A0A6I4YJ54-F1
#
_entry.id   AF-A0A6I4YJ54-F1
#
_cell.length_a   1.000
_cell.length_b   1.000
_cell.length_c   1.000
_cell.angle_alpha   90.00
_cell.angle_beta   90.00
_cell.angle_gamma   90.00
#
_symmetry.space_group_name_H-M   'P 1'
#
loop_
_entity.id
_entity.type
_entity.pdbx_description
1 polymer ?
#
loop_
_entity_poly.entity_id
_entity_poly.type
_entity_poly.pdbx_seq_one_letter_code
_entity_poly.pdbx_strand_id
1 'polypeptide(L)'
;MHGAAFAYAGLPGTYEARRVPAGELAAAVAGLRAPAVLGANLSLPHKEAALPLLDALSDAARAIGAVNTVVHRDGQLRGENTDAPGLLAALRDAGLPDLEPGAPVVILGAGGA
;
A
#
# COMPACT_ATOMS: atom_id res chain seq x y z
N MET A 1 -10.44 5.77 -9.58
CA MET A 1 -10.29 4.32 -9.82
C MET A 1 -11.10 3.50 -8.82
N HIS A 2 -10.72 3.43 -7.53
CA HIS A 2 -11.41 2.58 -6.53
C HIS A 2 -12.90 2.89 -6.33
N GLY A 3 -13.30 4.17 -6.26
CA GLY A 3 -14.72 4.51 -6.17
C GLY A 3 -15.56 3.99 -7.33
N ALA A 4 -15.01 4.02 -8.56
CA ALA A 4 -15.66 3.43 -9.73
C ALA A 4 -15.69 1.90 -9.67
N ALA A 5 -14.64 1.26 -9.13
CA ALA A 5 -14.61 -0.19 -8.93
C ALA A 5 -15.67 -0.64 -7.91
N PHE A 6 -15.87 0.08 -6.80
CA PHE A 6 -16.95 -0.18 -5.85
C PHE A 6 -18.32 -0.07 -6.51
N ALA A 7 -18.56 1.01 -7.25
CA ALA A 7 -19.82 1.21 -7.98
C ALA A 7 -20.07 0.09 -9.01
N TYR A 8 -19.06 -0.29 -9.79
CA TYR A 8 -19.16 -1.37 -10.77
C TYR A 8 -19.46 -2.72 -10.12
N ALA A 9 -18.82 -3.03 -8.98
CA ALA A 9 -19.01 -4.28 -8.26
C ALA A 9 -20.27 -4.33 -7.39
N GLY A 10 -21.04 -3.23 -7.31
CA GLY A 10 -22.21 -3.14 -6.41
C GLY A 10 -21.83 -3.18 -4.92
N LEU A 11 -20.58 -2.83 -4.57
CA LEU A 11 -20.10 -2.83 -3.19
C LEU A 11 -20.37 -1.48 -2.52
N PRO A 12 -21.02 -1.46 -1.35
CA PRO A 12 -21.23 -0.22 -0.62
C PRO A 12 -19.90 0.28 -0.04
N GLY A 13 -19.48 1.48 -0.45
CA GLY A 13 -18.26 2.09 0.05
C GLY A 13 -17.86 3.35 -0.72
N THR A 14 -17.06 4.19 -0.09
CA THR A 14 -16.42 5.34 -0.72
C THR A 14 -14.91 5.21 -0.65
N TYR A 15 -14.23 5.85 -1.59
CA TYR A 15 -12.78 5.97 -1.59
C TYR A 15 -12.42 7.43 -1.79
N GLU A 16 -11.83 8.06 -0.77
CA GLU A 16 -11.60 9.50 -0.72
C GLU A 16 -10.14 9.79 -0.44
N ALA A 17 -9.59 10.78 -1.17
CA ALA A 17 -8.27 11.29 -0.89
C ALA A 17 -8.33 12.27 0.29
N ARG A 18 -7.48 12.06 1.30
CA ARG A 18 -7.32 12.99 2.43
C ARG A 18 -5.88 13.49 2.46
N ARG A 19 -5.72 14.82 2.51
CA ARG A 19 -4.40 15.42 2.70
C ARG A 19 -4.06 15.34 4.18
N VAL A 20 -2.99 14.62 4.50
CA VAL A 20 -2.46 14.46 5.86
C VAL A 20 -1.04 15.05 5.89
N PRO A 21 -0.77 16.10 6.68
CA PRO A 21 0.58 16.59 6.94
C PRO A 21 1.44 15.54 7.66
N ALA A 22 2.77 15.58 7.50
CA ALA A 22 3.69 14.62 8.12
C ALA A 22 3.51 14.51 9.65
N GLY A 23 3.29 15.62 10.35
CA GLY A 23 3.07 15.65 11.79
C GLY A 23 1.72 15.08 12.26
N GLU A 24 0.80 14.79 11.35
CA GLU A 24 -0.56 14.31 11.67
C GLU A 24 -0.78 12.84 11.32
N LEU A 25 0.25 12.16 10.79
CA LEU A 25 0.13 10.77 10.31
C LEU A 25 -0.35 9.83 11.41
N ALA A 26 0.18 9.94 12.64
CA ALA A 26 -0.21 9.08 13.75
C ALA A 26 -1.69 9.19 14.09
N ALA A 27 -2.22 10.43 14.11
CA ALA A 27 -3.65 10.66 14.36
C ALA A 27 -4.51 10.14 13.20
N ALA A 28 -4.08 10.33 11.95
CA ALA A 28 -4.77 9.80 10.78
C ALA A 28 -4.82 8.27 10.77
N VAL A 29 -3.70 7.60 11.08
CA VAL A 29 -3.61 6.13 11.16
C VAL A 29 -4.47 5.60 12.31
N ALA A 30 -4.47 6.26 13.47
CA ALA A 30 -5.36 5.88 14.57
C ALA A 30 -6.85 5.93 14.16
N GLY A 31 -7.24 6.92 13.37
CA GLY A 31 -8.59 7.03 12.82
C GLY A 31 -9.00 5.87 11.91
N LEU A 32 -8.05 5.16 11.30
CA LEU A 32 -8.34 3.99 10.47
C LEU A 32 -8.89 2.79 11.26
N ARG A 33 -8.76 2.80 12.59
CA ARG A 33 -9.31 1.75 13.48
C ARG A 33 -10.81 1.89 13.74
N ALA A 34 -11.44 2.92 13.20
CA ALA A 34 -12.89 3.05 13.29
C ALA A 34 -13.58 1.85 12.61
N PRO A 35 -14.62 1.23 13.20
CA PRO A 35 -15.24 0.01 12.68
C PRO A 35 -15.75 0.11 11.24
N ALA A 36 -16.11 1.31 10.78
CA ALA A 36 -16.61 1.55 9.43
C ALA A 36 -15.50 1.73 8.37
N VAL A 37 -14.24 1.79 8.78
CA VAL A 37 -13.10 2.01 7.87
C VAL A 37 -12.49 0.66 7.49
N LEU A 38 -12.32 0.44 6.19
CA LEU A 38 -11.72 -0.80 5.66
C LEU A 38 -10.18 -0.73 5.58
N GLY A 39 -9.61 0.47 5.61
CA GLY A 39 -8.19 0.71 5.41
C GLY A 39 -7.93 2.01 4.68
N ALA A 40 -6.72 2.16 4.16
CA ALA A 40 -6.31 3.31 3.36
C ALA A 40 -5.10 2.97 2.49
N ASN A 41 -4.92 3.70 1.38
CA ASN A 41 -3.63 3.77 0.73
C ASN A 41 -2.81 4.94 1.27
N LEU A 42 -1.49 4.75 1.29
CA LEU A 42 -0.52 5.75 1.71
C LEU A 42 0.35 6.13 0.53
N SER A 43 0.69 7.42 0.46
CA SER A 43 1.61 7.98 -0.52
C SER A 43 2.64 8.86 0.19
N LEU A 44 3.54 9.49 -0.58
CA LEU A 44 4.57 10.36 -0.04
C LEU A 44 3.96 11.47 0.86
N PRO A 45 4.58 11.79 2.01
CA PRO A 45 5.82 11.24 2.57
C PRO A 45 5.59 10.05 3.55
N HIS A 46 4.42 9.42 3.54
CA HIS A 46 3.95 8.57 4.65
C HIS A 46 4.33 7.09 4.55
N LYS A 47 4.83 6.62 3.40
CA LYS A 47 5.03 5.18 3.17
C LYS A 47 5.99 4.51 4.16
N GLU A 48 7.07 5.20 4.54
CA GLU A 48 8.05 4.71 5.52
C GLU A 48 7.62 5.05 6.95
N ALA A 49 7.12 6.27 7.16
CA ALA A 49 6.73 6.77 8.47
C ALA A 49 5.55 6.02 9.11
N ALA A 50 4.76 5.30 8.32
CA ALA A 50 3.65 4.50 8.81
C ALA A 50 4.06 3.16 9.43
N LEU A 51 5.25 2.62 9.09
CA LEU A 51 5.71 1.31 9.57
C LEU A 51 5.56 1.10 11.09
N PRO A 52 6.01 2.03 11.97
CA PRO A 52 5.89 1.84 13.42
C PRO A 52 4.48 2.05 13.98
N LEU A 53 3.51 2.45 13.14
CA LEU A 53 2.13 2.76 13.56
C LEU A 53 1.14 1.61 13.29
N LEU A 54 1.61 0.53 12.65
CA LEU A 54 0.80 -0.62 12.24
C LEU A 54 1.06 -1.83 13.15
N ASP A 55 0.06 -2.69 13.31
CA ASP A 55 0.15 -3.86 14.20
C ASP A 55 0.93 -5.02 13.56
N ALA A 56 0.87 -5.11 12.22
CA ALA A 56 1.53 -6.13 11.45
C ALA A 56 1.95 -5.61 10.07
N LEU A 57 2.96 -6.23 9.50
CA LEU A 57 3.44 -5.98 8.14
C LEU A 57 3.54 -7.32 7.40
N SER A 58 3.26 -7.33 6.10
CA SER A 58 3.68 -8.45 5.27
C SER A 58 5.20 -8.53 5.15
N ASP A 59 5.69 -9.71 4.79
CA ASP A 59 7.13 -9.94 4.62
C ASP A 59 7.69 -9.05 3.50
N ALA A 60 6.91 -8.81 2.43
CA ALA A 60 7.27 -7.88 1.36
C ALA A 60 7.38 -6.44 1.88
N ALA A 61 6.39 -5.93 2.62
CA ALA A 61 6.43 -4.59 3.18
C ALA A 61 7.60 -4.42 4.17
N ARG A 62 7.90 -5.45 4.98
CA ARG A 62 9.04 -5.46 5.90
C ARG A 62 10.38 -5.44 5.15
N ALA A 63 10.51 -6.21 4.09
CA ALA A 63 11.73 -6.27 3.28
C ALA A 63 11.98 -4.97 2.49
N ILE A 64 10.92 -4.36 1.95
CA ILE A 64 10.99 -3.09 1.22
C ILE A 64 11.23 -1.91 2.17
N GLY A 65 10.70 -1.99 3.40
CA GLY A 65 10.76 -0.88 4.36
C GLY A 65 9.74 0.22 4.08
N ALA A 66 8.65 -0.08 3.36
CA ALA A 66 7.62 0.89 3.03
C ALA A 66 6.24 0.23 2.84
N VAL A 67 5.18 0.93 3.25
CA VAL A 67 3.78 0.51 3.11
C VAL A 67 3.02 1.52 2.27
N ASN A 68 2.35 1.06 1.22
CA ASN A 68 1.43 1.89 0.41
C ASN A 68 -0.05 1.52 0.65
N THR A 69 -0.32 0.44 1.37
CA THR A 69 -1.67 -0.10 1.58
C THR A 69 -1.83 -0.56 3.02
N VAL A 70 -2.80 -0.02 3.74
CA VAL A 70 -3.18 -0.42 5.10
C VAL A 70 -4.53 -1.10 5.03
N VAL A 71 -4.62 -2.29 5.59
CA VAL A 71 -5.85 -3.07 5.68
C VAL A 71 -6.29 -3.12 7.14
N HIS A 72 -7.53 -2.72 7.41
CA HIS A 72 -8.14 -2.83 8.74
C HIS A 72 -8.98 -4.11 8.81
N ARG A 73 -8.65 -5.01 9.73
CA ARG A 73 -9.42 -6.23 10.03
C ARG A 73 -9.43 -6.48 11.52
N ASP A 74 -10.61 -6.72 12.07
CA ASP A 74 -10.81 -7.10 13.47
C ASP A 74 -10.09 -6.16 14.48
N GLY A 75 -10.10 -4.85 14.21
CA GLY A 75 -9.44 -3.84 15.05
C GLY A 75 -7.94 -3.67 14.80
N GLN A 76 -7.34 -4.50 13.95
CA GLN A 76 -5.92 -4.50 13.63
C GLN A 76 -5.63 -3.87 12.26
N LEU A 77 -4.54 -3.10 12.19
CA LEU A 77 -4.02 -2.47 10.99
C LEU A 77 -2.82 -3.25 10.47
N ARG A 78 -2.97 -3.84 9.29
CA ARG A 78 -1.90 -4.56 8.60
C ARG A 78 -1.38 -3.76 7.41
N GLY A 79 -0.06 -3.58 7.34
CA GLY A 79 0.62 -2.91 6.23
C GLY A 79 1.03 -3.87 5.12
N GLU A 80 0.80 -3.43 3.89
CA GLU A 80 1.14 -4.11 2.65
C GLU A 80 1.86 -3.14 1.68
N ASN A 81 2.66 -3.70 0.78
CA ASN A 81 3.22 -2.97 -0.35
C ASN A 81 2.76 -3.64 -1.65
N THR A 82 1.90 -2.96 -2.39
CA THR A 82 1.33 -3.44 -3.66
C THR A 82 2.06 -2.91 -4.90
N ASP A 83 3.00 -1.99 -4.73
CA ASP A 83 3.73 -1.38 -5.85
C ASP A 83 4.71 -2.39 -6.46
N ALA A 84 5.49 -3.10 -5.63
CA ALA A 84 6.43 -4.13 -6.10
C ALA A 84 5.76 -5.28 -6.89
N PRO A 85 4.71 -5.98 -6.37
CA PRO A 85 4.01 -6.99 -7.15
C PRO A 85 3.27 -6.38 -8.35
N GLY A 86 2.79 -5.13 -8.25
CA GLY A 86 2.16 -4.41 -9.35
C GLY A 86 3.12 -4.16 -10.51
N LEU A 87 4.36 -3.77 -10.23
CA LEU A 87 5.41 -3.61 -11.24
C LEU A 87 5.73 -4.93 -11.93
N LEU A 88 5.90 -6.01 -11.16
CA LEU A 88 6.16 -7.34 -11.74
C LEU A 88 5.00 -7.83 -12.61
N ALA A 89 3.75 -7.58 -12.21
CA ALA A 89 2.58 -7.88 -13.02
C ALA A 89 2.57 -7.07 -14.32
N ALA A 90 2.86 -5.75 -14.25
CA ALA A 90 2.91 -4.90 -15.43
C ALA A 90 4.00 -5.33 -16.43
N LEU A 91 5.16 -5.80 -15.96
CA LEU A 91 6.21 -6.34 -16.83
C LEU A 91 5.76 -7.62 -17.55
N ARG A 92 5.07 -8.51 -16.85
CA ARG A 92 4.49 -9.73 -17.45
C ARG A 92 3.41 -9.40 -18.48
N ASP A 93 2.53 -8.46 -18.17
CA ASP A 93 1.48 -8.01 -19.09
C ASP A 93 2.05 -7.35 -20.35
N ALA A 94 3.25 -6.75 -20.25
CA ALA A 94 4.01 -6.24 -21.39
C ALA A 94 4.73 -7.33 -22.20
N GLY A 95 4.57 -8.61 -21.83
CA GLY A 95 5.15 -9.76 -22.53
C GLY A 95 6.60 -10.06 -22.17
N LEU A 96 7.14 -9.48 -21.09
CA LEU A 96 8.46 -9.85 -20.61
C LEU A 96 8.38 -11.22 -19.90
N PRO A 97 9.37 -12.11 -20.11
CA PRO A 97 9.45 -13.37 -19.38
C PRO A 97 9.71 -13.12 -17.90
N ASP A 98 9.36 -14.10 -17.08
CA ASP A 98 9.80 -14.13 -15.69
C ASP A 98 11.33 -14.11 -15.62
N LEU A 99 11.87 -13.35 -14.66
CA LEU A 99 13.30 -13.29 -14.44
C LEU A 99 13.75 -14.53 -13.66
N GLU A 100 14.72 -15.25 -14.21
CA GLU A 100 15.39 -16.32 -13.48
C GLU A 100 16.13 -15.77 -12.25
N PRO A 101 16.14 -16.49 -11.11
CA PRO A 101 16.94 -16.10 -9.96
C PRO A 101 18.41 -15.83 -10.33
N GLY A 102 18.88 -14.61 -10.07
CA GLY A 102 20.25 -14.18 -10.39
C GLY A 102 20.41 -13.51 -11.77
N ALA A 103 19.35 -13.34 -12.55
CA ALA A 103 19.40 -12.55 -13.78
C ALA A 103 19.84 -11.10 -13.49
N PRO A 104 20.73 -10.50 -14.30
CA PRO A 104 21.17 -9.13 -14.09
C PRO A 104 20.04 -8.14 -14.38
N VAL A 105 19.81 -7.21 -13.44
CA VAL A 105 18.83 -6.13 -13.57
C VAL A 105 19.50 -4.80 -13.24
N VAL A 106 19.17 -3.76 -14.00
CA VAL A 106 19.54 -2.38 -13.67
C VAL A 106 18.30 -1.68 -13.13
N ILE A 107 18.36 -1.25 -11.87
CA ILE A 107 17.33 -0.43 -11.22
C ILE A 107 17.84 1.00 -11.15
N LEU A 108 17.06 1.94 -11.69
CA LEU A 108 17.37 3.36 -11.64
C LEU A 108 16.51 4.04 -10.58
N GLY A 109 17.08 4.25 -9.40
CA GLY A 109 16.42 4.86 -8.25
C GLY A 109 16.53 4.01 -6.98
N ALA A 110 16.40 4.66 -5.81
CA ALA A 110 16.51 4.03 -4.49
C ALA A 110 15.49 4.59 -3.47
N GLY A 111 14.40 5.18 -3.95
CA GLY A 111 13.29 5.63 -3.10
C GLY A 111 12.23 4.53 -2.92
N GLY A 112 11.24 4.75 -2.03
CA GLY A 112 10.16 3.79 -1.75
C GLY A 112 9.07 3.69 -2.83
N ALA A 113 9.45 3.79 -4.10
CA ALA A 113 8.56 3.59 -5.25
C ALA A 113 7.92 2.19 -5.18
#